data_AF-A0A967JN02-F1
#
_entry.id   AF-A0A967JN02-F1
#
_cell.length_a   1.000
_cell.length_b   1.000
_cell.length_c   1.000
_cell.angle_alpha   90.00
_cell.angle_beta   90.00
_cell.angle_gamma   90.00
#
_symmetry.space_group_name_H-M   'P 1'
#
loop_
_entity.id
_entity.type
_entity.pdbx_description
1 polymer ?
#
loop_
_entity_poly.entity_id
_entity_poly.type
_entity_poly.pdbx_seq_one_letter_code
_entity_poly.pdbx_strand_id
1 'polypeptide(L)'
;GLDHGQPGGVPIARLRELADRLRAARYAVIAWDAGRLDFPHADLAVEAICGLIEDLNSGTRCAGLPLGGSDGASTWLQAATWQTGFPGRVSFAGGYPAHDPYRLDARRLLASGEADALVWISAFDAGLVPPPTDCPTVVLGRNGMTPEREPEVLVPVGTPGLDHTGHAFRFDGVATLPLAALRTGPAAVAEVLERIERVV
;
A
#
# COMPACT_ATOMS: atom_id res chain seq x y z
N GLY A 1 15.43 15.81 -20.42
CA GLY A 1 16.28 17.00 -20.62
C GLY A 1 16.82 17.41 -19.26
N LEU A 2 18.11 17.23 -19.01
CA LEU A 2 18.72 17.69 -17.76
C LEU A 2 19.08 19.15 -17.98
N ASP A 3 18.34 20.04 -17.34
CA ASP A 3 18.50 21.48 -17.45
C ASP A 3 19.93 21.86 -17.01
N HIS A 4 20.61 22.65 -17.85
CA HIS A 4 22.03 22.94 -17.73
C HIS A 4 22.36 23.62 -16.38
N GLY A 5 22.79 22.81 -15.40
CA GLY A 5 23.26 23.28 -14.09
C GLY A 5 22.25 23.20 -12.93
N GLN A 6 21.00 22.80 -13.18
CA GLN A 6 19.96 22.68 -12.14
C GLN A 6 19.04 21.46 -12.34
N PRO A 7 19.52 20.24 -12.05
CA PRO A 7 18.67 19.05 -12.08
C PRO A 7 17.46 19.22 -11.15
N GLY A 8 16.24 19.03 -11.68
CA GLY A 8 15.00 19.16 -10.90
C GLY A 8 14.78 20.55 -10.31
N GLY A 9 15.36 21.60 -10.89
CA GLY A 9 15.29 22.98 -10.37
C GLY A 9 16.16 23.22 -9.13
N VAL A 10 17.05 22.28 -8.77
CA VAL A 10 17.95 22.42 -7.62
C VAL A 10 19.38 22.74 -8.09
N PRO A 11 20.00 23.83 -7.59
CA PRO A 11 21.39 24.15 -7.95
C PRO A 11 22.37 23.03 -7.59
N ILE A 12 23.30 22.70 -8.51
CA ILE A 12 24.33 21.67 -8.28
C ILE A 12 25.14 21.93 -7.00
N ALA A 13 25.45 23.19 -6.69
CA ALA A 13 26.16 23.55 -5.46
C ALA A 13 25.41 23.03 -4.21
N ARG A 14 24.07 23.16 -4.20
CA ARG A 14 23.26 22.70 -3.08
C ARG A 14 23.20 21.18 -2.99
N LEU A 15 23.20 20.49 -4.13
CA LEU A 15 23.29 19.02 -4.18
C LEU A 15 24.64 18.52 -3.66
N ARG A 16 25.74 19.21 -3.99
CA ARG A 16 27.08 18.90 -3.45
C ARG A 16 27.13 19.08 -1.94
N GLU A 17 26.62 20.20 -1.43
CA GLU A 17 26.53 20.43 0.02
C GLU A 17 25.73 19.33 0.74
N LEU A 18 24.62 18.88 0.16
CA LEU A 18 23.84 17.77 0.71
C LEU A 18 24.65 16.47 0.71
N ALA A 19 25.32 16.14 -0.40
CA ALA A 19 26.13 14.95 -0.50
C ALA A 19 27.27 14.93 0.53
N ASP A 20 27.94 16.06 0.74
CA ASP A 20 29.03 16.18 1.72
C ASP A 20 28.51 16.03 3.16
N ARG A 21 27.33 16.58 3.45
CA ARG A 21 26.67 16.38 4.75
C ARG A 21 26.29 14.91 4.99
N LEU A 22 25.80 14.22 3.96
CA LEU A 22 25.45 12.79 4.05
C LEU A 22 26.70 11.93 4.29
N ARG A 23 27.81 12.21 3.58
CA ARG A 23 29.08 11.50 3.76
C ARG A 23 29.71 11.74 5.13
N ALA A 24 29.56 12.95 5.68
CA ALA A 24 30.12 13.32 6.98
C ALA A 24 29.27 12.84 8.18
N ALA A 25 28.01 12.42 7.95
CA ALA A 25 27.15 11.91 9.01
C ALA A 25 27.71 10.60 9.57
N ARG A 26 27.58 10.35 10.89
CA ARG A 26 27.91 9.03 11.48
C ARG A 26 26.85 7.98 11.21
N TYR A 27 25.60 8.41 11.08
CA TYR A 27 24.45 7.58 10.75
C TYR A 27 23.42 8.45 10.04
N ALA A 28 23.25 8.23 8.74
CA ALA A 28 22.25 8.92 7.92
C ALA A 28 20.99 8.04 7.78
N VAL A 29 19.83 8.68 7.72
CA VAL A 29 18.57 8.01 7.36
C VAL A 29 17.94 8.79 6.23
N ILE A 30 17.66 8.11 5.13
CA ILE A 30 16.90 8.66 4.00
C ILE A 30 15.48 8.12 4.13
N ALA A 31 14.54 8.99 4.48
CA ALA A 31 13.13 8.65 4.58
C ALA A 31 12.36 9.16 3.36
N TRP A 32 11.44 8.36 2.83
CA TRP A 32 10.59 8.74 1.70
C TRP A 32 9.20 8.15 1.84
N ASP A 33 8.19 8.84 1.31
CA ASP A 33 6.83 8.34 1.19
C ASP A 33 6.61 7.90 -0.26
N ALA A 34 6.59 6.58 -0.50
CA ALA A 34 6.41 6.04 -1.84
C ALA A 34 5.04 6.40 -2.44
N GLY A 35 4.01 6.61 -1.60
CA GLY A 35 2.68 7.02 -2.05
C GLY A 35 2.64 8.46 -2.58
N ARG A 36 3.66 9.27 -2.28
CA ARG A 36 3.80 10.64 -2.80
C ARG A 36 4.66 10.73 -4.06
N LEU A 37 5.28 9.63 -4.48
CA LEU A 37 6.03 9.57 -5.74
C LEU A 37 5.04 9.31 -6.89
N ASP A 38 4.19 10.31 -7.17
CA ASP A 38 3.15 10.23 -8.19
C ASP A 38 3.63 10.83 -9.52
N PHE A 39 4.53 10.10 -10.18
CA PHE A 39 5.03 10.45 -11.52
C PHE A 39 5.41 9.17 -12.29
N PRO A 40 5.46 9.23 -13.64
CA PRO A 40 5.86 8.08 -14.44
C PRO A 40 7.23 7.55 -14.02
N HIS A 41 7.32 6.22 -13.85
CA HIS A 41 8.54 5.52 -13.44
C HIS A 41 9.09 5.91 -12.06
N ALA A 42 8.19 6.20 -11.10
CA ALA A 42 8.54 6.49 -9.71
C ALA A 42 9.34 5.38 -9.00
N ASP A 43 9.20 4.14 -9.45
CA ASP A 43 10.01 3.00 -9.03
C ASP A 43 11.51 3.24 -9.27
N LEU A 44 11.89 3.89 -10.37
CA LEU A 44 13.28 4.27 -10.65
C LEU A 44 13.82 5.31 -9.66
N ALA A 45 12.96 6.18 -9.12
CA ALA A 45 13.38 7.10 -8.08
C ALA A 45 13.66 6.38 -6.76
N VAL A 46 12.86 5.37 -6.41
CA VAL A 46 13.13 4.50 -5.25
C VAL A 46 14.41 3.69 -5.46
N GLU A 47 14.63 3.16 -6.67
CA GLU A 47 15.89 2.50 -7.05
C GLU A 47 17.10 3.43 -6.88
N ALA A 48 17.02 4.67 -7.37
CA ALA A 48 18.09 5.66 -7.21
C ALA A 48 18.36 6.01 -5.75
N ILE A 49 17.33 6.07 -4.90
CA ILE A 49 17.48 6.24 -3.45
C ILE A 49 18.23 5.05 -2.84
N CYS A 50 17.87 3.82 -3.21
CA CYS A 50 18.55 2.61 -2.77
C CYS A 50 20.02 2.59 -3.19
N GLY A 51 20.33 2.96 -4.44
CA GLY A 51 21.69 3.08 -4.93
C GLY A 51 22.50 4.13 -4.16
N LEU A 52 21.91 5.30 -3.87
CA LEU A 52 22.54 6.32 -3.02
C LEU A 52 22.83 5.79 -1.61
N ILE A 53 21.92 5.02 -1.01
CA ILE A 53 22.13 4.41 0.30
C ILE A 53 23.30 3.42 0.23
N GLU A 54 23.37 2.60 -0.81
CA GLU A 54 24.47 1.65 -1.04
C GLU A 54 25.81 2.39 -1.17
N ASP A 55 25.88 3.42 -2.00
CA ASP A 55 27.06 4.26 -2.19
C ASP A 55 27.53 4.90 -0.87
N LEU A 56 26.61 5.45 -0.07
CA LEU A 56 26.95 6.04 1.22
C LEU A 56 27.49 5.00 2.22
N ASN A 57 27.03 3.75 2.13
CA ASN A 57 27.48 2.67 3.00
C ASN A 57 28.93 2.22 2.74
N SER A 58 29.57 2.67 1.66
CA SER A 58 30.99 2.42 1.41
C SER A 58 31.91 3.22 2.35
N GLY A 59 31.44 4.35 2.89
CA GLY A 59 32.24 5.28 3.70
C GLY A 59 31.63 5.67 5.05
N THR A 60 30.31 5.54 5.21
CA THR A 60 29.61 5.78 6.48
C THR A 60 28.46 4.78 6.67
N ARG A 61 27.60 4.95 7.67
CA ARG A 61 26.35 4.19 7.81
C ARG A 61 25.17 5.00 7.32
N CYS A 62 24.40 4.43 6.41
CA CYS A 62 23.17 5.00 5.90
C CYS A 62 22.06 3.94 5.89
N ALA A 63 20.84 4.31 6.29
CA ALA A 63 19.67 3.46 6.23
C ALA A 63 18.56 4.11 5.40
N GLY A 64 17.75 3.27 4.75
CA GLY A 64 16.50 3.70 4.13
C GLY A 64 15.32 3.50 5.07
N LEU A 65 14.38 4.44 5.07
CA LEU A 65 13.14 4.36 5.82
C LEU A 65 11.95 4.66 4.89
N PRO A 66 11.41 3.67 4.18
CA PRO A 66 10.16 3.84 3.45
C PRO A 66 9.03 4.08 4.46
N LEU A 67 8.41 5.25 4.35
CA LEU A 67 7.21 5.63 5.10
C LEU A 67 6.00 5.02 4.40
N GLY A 68 5.08 4.48 5.19
CA GLY A 68 3.88 3.84 4.65
C GLY A 68 3.13 3.02 5.68
N GLY A 69 2.38 2.02 5.20
CA GLY A 69 1.61 1.11 6.05
C GLY A 69 0.28 1.65 6.55
N SER A 70 -0.18 2.80 6.03
CA SER A 70 -1.50 3.34 6.32
C SER A 70 -2.60 2.33 5.99
N ASP A 71 -3.68 2.38 6.74
CA ASP A 71 -4.92 1.63 6.49
C ASP A 71 -4.73 0.12 6.31
N GLY A 72 -3.71 -0.44 6.98
CA GLY A 72 -3.41 -1.87 6.95
C GLY A 72 -2.63 -2.33 5.72
N ALA A 73 -2.12 -1.44 4.88
CA ALA A 73 -1.37 -1.80 3.67
C ALA A 73 -0.16 -2.71 3.98
N SER A 74 0.66 -2.37 4.98
CA SER A 74 1.79 -3.23 5.38
C SER A 74 1.32 -4.60 5.88
N THR A 75 0.23 -4.65 6.64
CA THR A 75 -0.36 -5.90 7.13
C THR A 75 -0.83 -6.77 5.98
N TRP A 76 -1.53 -6.19 5.00
CA TRP A 76 -1.97 -6.90 3.80
C TRP A 76 -0.78 -7.46 3.00
N LEU A 77 0.24 -6.65 2.74
CA LEU A 77 1.41 -7.07 1.98
C LEU A 77 2.15 -8.23 2.67
N GLN A 78 2.32 -8.17 4.00
CA GLN A 78 2.95 -9.24 4.77
C GLN A 78 2.12 -10.53 4.74
N ALA A 79 0.81 -10.42 4.97
CA ALA A 79 -0.10 -11.57 4.92
C ALA A 79 -0.14 -12.21 3.53
N ALA A 80 -0.32 -11.40 2.47
CA ALA A 80 -0.32 -11.87 1.09
C ALA A 80 0.99 -12.56 0.72
N THR A 81 2.14 -11.98 1.13
CA THR A 81 3.46 -12.54 0.82
C THR A 81 3.65 -13.90 1.48
N TRP A 82 3.29 -14.06 2.76
CA TRP A 82 3.41 -15.36 3.43
C TRP A 82 2.42 -16.39 2.84
N GLN A 83 1.19 -15.99 2.53
CA GLN A 83 0.17 -16.92 2.03
C GLN A 83 0.40 -17.35 0.57
N THR A 84 0.94 -16.47 -0.26
CA THR A 84 0.98 -16.66 -1.73
C THR A 84 2.39 -16.68 -2.32
N GLY A 85 3.39 -16.22 -1.57
CA GLY A 85 4.74 -15.93 -2.05
C GLY A 85 4.90 -14.55 -2.68
N PHE A 86 3.82 -13.75 -2.81
CA PHE A 86 3.84 -12.47 -3.53
C PHE A 86 3.15 -11.32 -2.78
N PRO A 87 3.64 -10.08 -2.91
CA PRO A 87 3.14 -8.91 -2.18
C PRO A 87 1.91 -8.26 -2.88
N GLY A 88 0.82 -9.02 -3.05
CA GLY A 88 -0.39 -8.57 -3.74
C GLY A 88 -0.29 -8.65 -5.27
N ARG A 89 -1.30 -8.11 -5.98
CA ARG A 89 -1.43 -8.25 -7.46
C ARG A 89 -1.26 -9.72 -7.90
N VAL A 90 -2.06 -10.59 -7.29
CA VAL A 90 -2.02 -12.06 -7.46
C VAL A 90 -3.35 -12.54 -8.04
N SER A 91 -3.28 -13.42 -9.02
CA SER A 91 -4.43 -14.14 -9.57
C SER A 91 -4.36 -15.60 -9.16
N PHE A 92 -5.53 -16.18 -8.87
CA PHE A 92 -5.70 -17.60 -8.59
C PHE A 92 -6.44 -18.35 -9.70
N ALA A 93 -6.73 -17.69 -10.84
CA ALA A 93 -7.52 -18.26 -11.93
C ALA A 93 -6.92 -19.53 -12.55
N GLY A 94 -5.60 -19.71 -12.46
CA GLY A 94 -4.89 -20.90 -12.95
C GLY A 94 -4.85 -22.08 -11.96
N GLY A 95 -5.48 -21.96 -10.79
CA GLY A 95 -5.38 -22.97 -9.72
C GLY A 95 -4.09 -22.88 -8.89
N TYR A 96 -3.25 -21.88 -9.14
CA TYR A 96 -2.05 -21.56 -8.37
C TYR A 96 -1.86 -20.03 -8.32
N PRO A 97 -1.13 -19.48 -7.34
CA PRO A 97 -0.86 -18.05 -7.27
C PRO A 97 0.04 -17.59 -8.42
N ALA A 98 -0.47 -16.69 -9.26
CA ALA A 98 0.28 -16.05 -10.33
C ALA A 98 0.37 -14.55 -10.08
N HIS A 99 1.59 -14.02 -9.99
CA HIS A 99 1.83 -12.59 -9.76
C HIS A 99 2.29 -11.90 -11.04
N ASP A 100 1.67 -10.76 -11.33
CA ASP A 100 2.11 -9.86 -12.38
C ASP A 100 1.65 -8.44 -12.01
N PRO A 101 2.57 -7.54 -11.65
CA PRO A 101 2.19 -6.24 -11.14
C PRO A 101 1.54 -5.36 -12.22
N TYR A 102 1.80 -5.57 -13.52
CA TYR A 102 1.17 -4.79 -14.57
C TYR A 102 -0.20 -5.35 -14.93
N ARG A 103 -0.27 -6.65 -15.23
CA ARG A 103 -1.51 -7.30 -15.67
C ARG A 103 -2.56 -7.33 -14.57
N LEU A 104 -2.16 -7.44 -13.31
CA LEU A 104 -3.09 -7.54 -12.18
C LEU A 104 -3.26 -6.21 -11.43
N ASP A 105 -2.97 -5.09 -12.10
CA ASP A 105 -3.37 -3.77 -11.62
C ASP A 105 -4.90 -3.62 -11.68
N ALA A 106 -5.54 -3.36 -10.54
CA ALA A 106 -6.98 -3.25 -10.45
C ALA A 106 -7.55 -2.10 -11.30
N ARG A 107 -6.88 -0.94 -11.37
CA ARG A 107 -7.36 0.19 -12.17
C ARG A 107 -7.30 -0.13 -13.66
N ARG A 108 -6.22 -0.79 -14.09
CA ARG A 108 -6.06 -1.28 -15.46
C ARG A 108 -7.14 -2.31 -15.83
N LEU A 109 -7.39 -3.29 -14.96
CA LEU A 109 -8.41 -4.33 -15.18
C LEU A 109 -9.82 -3.72 -15.32
N LEU A 110 -10.17 -2.75 -14.48
CA LEU A 110 -11.43 -2.02 -14.57
C LEU A 110 -11.50 -1.18 -15.85
N ALA A 111 -10.45 -0.41 -16.16
CA ALA A 111 -10.42 0.46 -17.34
C ALA A 111 -10.45 -0.31 -18.68
N SER A 112 -9.93 -1.54 -18.70
CA SER A 112 -9.93 -2.42 -19.88
C SER A 112 -11.20 -3.26 -20.01
N GLY A 113 -12.08 -3.28 -19.00
CA GLY A 113 -13.27 -4.12 -18.96
C GLY A 113 -12.97 -5.62 -18.80
N GLU A 114 -11.76 -5.98 -18.35
CA GLU A 114 -11.37 -7.37 -18.06
C GLU A 114 -12.02 -7.89 -16.76
N ALA A 115 -12.35 -6.98 -15.84
CA ALA A 115 -13.07 -7.31 -14.61
C ALA A 115 -14.59 -7.32 -14.84
N ASP A 116 -15.26 -8.38 -14.42
CA ASP A 116 -16.71 -8.56 -14.46
C ASP A 116 -17.39 -8.16 -13.14
N ALA A 117 -16.64 -8.11 -12.03
CA ALA A 117 -17.10 -7.63 -10.73
C ALA A 117 -15.95 -6.99 -9.93
N LEU A 118 -16.31 -6.10 -8.99
CA LEU A 118 -15.38 -5.47 -8.05
C LEU A 118 -15.81 -5.80 -6.61
N VAL A 119 -14.89 -6.36 -5.82
CA VAL A 119 -15.03 -6.44 -4.36
C VAL A 119 -14.08 -5.42 -3.73
N TRP A 120 -14.65 -4.38 -3.12
CA TRP A 120 -13.91 -3.32 -2.44
C TRP A 120 -13.91 -3.57 -0.94
N ILE A 121 -12.72 -3.64 -0.33
CA ILE A 121 -12.56 -3.85 1.10
C ILE A 121 -11.75 -2.69 1.68
N SER A 122 -12.34 -1.93 2.59
CA SER A 122 -11.63 -0.90 3.35
C SER A 122 -12.27 -0.73 4.73
N ALA A 123 -11.53 -1.10 5.77
CA ALA A 123 -12.02 -1.11 7.15
C ALA A 123 -11.49 0.06 8.01
N PHE A 124 -10.51 0.83 7.53
CA PHE A 124 -9.84 1.89 8.30
C PHE A 124 -10.27 3.30 7.90
N ASP A 125 -10.34 3.57 6.59
CA ASP A 125 -10.69 4.89 6.09
C ASP A 125 -12.05 4.85 5.37
N ALA A 126 -13.00 5.66 5.87
CA ALA A 126 -14.31 5.81 5.27
C ALA A 126 -14.29 6.70 4.02
N GLY A 127 -13.24 7.52 3.84
CA GLY A 127 -13.00 8.31 2.63
C GLY A 127 -12.33 7.52 1.50
N LEU A 128 -11.77 6.34 1.80
CA LEU A 128 -11.21 5.43 0.80
C LEU A 128 -12.33 4.61 0.13
N VAL A 129 -13.05 5.28 -0.76
CA VAL A 129 -14.19 4.76 -1.52
C VAL A 129 -13.74 4.02 -2.79
N PRO A 130 -14.54 3.07 -3.31
CA PRO A 130 -14.23 2.39 -4.57
C PRO A 130 -14.11 3.39 -5.74
N PRO A 131 -13.23 3.11 -6.72
CA PRO A 131 -13.15 3.94 -7.92
C PRO A 131 -14.45 3.81 -8.74
N PRO A 132 -14.81 4.85 -9.52
CA PRO A 132 -15.95 4.76 -10.43
C PRO A 132 -15.71 3.65 -11.46
N THR A 133 -16.68 2.74 -11.58
CA THR A 133 -16.66 1.63 -12.52
C THR A 133 -18.09 1.25 -12.91
N ASP A 134 -18.25 0.61 -14.07
CA ASP A 134 -19.50 0.00 -14.52
C ASP A 134 -19.65 -1.46 -14.06
N CYS A 135 -18.60 -2.04 -13.48
CA CYS A 135 -18.66 -3.39 -12.91
C CYS A 135 -19.61 -3.42 -11.70
N PRO A 136 -20.47 -4.46 -11.56
CA PRO A 136 -21.13 -4.78 -10.31
C PRO A 136 -20.15 -4.73 -9.14
N THR A 137 -20.46 -3.89 -8.16
CA THR A 137 -19.53 -3.58 -7.06
C THR A 137 -20.12 -4.00 -5.73
N VAL A 138 -19.37 -4.80 -4.97
CA VAL A 138 -19.65 -5.18 -3.59
C VAL A 138 -18.66 -4.44 -2.68
N VAL A 139 -19.16 -3.75 -1.66
CA VAL A 139 -18.35 -2.95 -0.75
C VAL A 139 -18.43 -3.52 0.66
N LEU A 140 -17.28 -3.92 1.21
CA LEU A 140 -17.05 -4.18 2.63
C LEU A 140 -16.32 -2.96 3.21
N GLY A 141 -17.10 -1.94 3.56
CA GLY A 141 -16.59 -0.61 3.88
C GLY A 141 -16.73 -0.27 5.36
N ARG A 142 -15.78 0.53 5.89
CA ARG A 142 -15.86 1.09 7.24
C ARG A 142 -17.21 1.76 7.43
N ASN A 143 -17.83 1.56 8.60
CA ASN A 143 -19.08 2.22 8.93
C ASN A 143 -18.99 3.75 8.71
N GLY A 144 -19.96 4.32 7.98
CA GLY A 144 -19.98 5.72 7.58
C GLY A 144 -19.35 6.02 6.20
N MET A 145 -18.84 5.02 5.48
CA MET A 145 -18.41 5.17 4.09
C MET A 145 -19.58 5.59 3.19
N THR A 146 -19.33 6.57 2.31
CA THR A 146 -20.31 7.09 1.34
C THR A 146 -19.70 7.03 -0.07
N PRO A 147 -19.83 5.89 -0.77
CA PRO A 147 -19.33 5.76 -2.14
C PRO A 147 -19.99 6.77 -3.09
N GLU A 148 -19.25 7.25 -4.10
CA GLU A 148 -19.77 8.21 -5.09
C GLU A 148 -20.90 7.61 -5.94
N ARG A 149 -20.81 6.32 -6.25
CA ARG A 149 -21.84 5.53 -6.95
C ARG A 149 -22.37 4.47 -6.00
N GLU A 150 -23.69 4.28 -5.99
CA GLU A 150 -24.34 3.25 -5.18
C GLU A 150 -23.86 1.85 -5.62
N PRO A 151 -23.23 1.07 -4.73
CA PRO A 151 -22.81 -0.30 -5.03
C PRO A 151 -24.01 -1.26 -5.02
N GLU A 152 -23.87 -2.42 -5.64
CA GLU A 152 -24.91 -3.47 -5.61
C GLU A 152 -25.13 -4.00 -4.19
N VAL A 153 -24.05 -4.06 -3.42
CA VAL A 153 -24.09 -4.47 -2.02
C VAL A 153 -23.13 -3.59 -1.22
N LEU A 154 -23.61 -3.01 -0.13
CA LEU A 154 -22.80 -2.35 0.87
C LEU A 154 -22.98 -3.04 2.22
N VAL A 155 -21.92 -3.64 2.74
CA VAL A 155 -21.88 -4.23 4.08
C VAL A 155 -20.97 -3.38 4.96
N PRO A 156 -21.51 -2.66 5.95
CA PRO A 156 -20.71 -1.96 6.94
C PRO A 156 -19.88 -2.96 7.77
N VAL A 157 -18.57 -2.75 7.83
CA VAL A 157 -17.64 -3.59 8.61
C VAL A 157 -17.00 -2.80 9.75
N GLY A 158 -16.59 -3.52 10.79
CA GLY A 158 -15.86 -2.98 11.93
C GLY A 158 -14.40 -2.67 11.59
N THR A 159 -13.84 -1.66 12.24
CA THR A 159 -12.43 -1.31 12.15
C THR A 159 -11.63 -2.14 13.17
N PRO A 160 -10.60 -2.91 12.76
CA PRO A 160 -9.74 -3.63 13.69
C PRO A 160 -8.98 -2.65 14.59
N GLY A 161 -8.88 -2.96 15.89
CA GLY A 161 -8.30 -2.05 16.88
C GLY A 161 -9.26 -0.97 17.40
N LEU A 162 -10.51 -0.97 16.92
CA LEU A 162 -11.58 -0.12 17.42
C LEU A 162 -12.81 -0.95 17.76
N ASP A 163 -13.36 -1.67 16.78
CA ASP A 163 -14.62 -2.43 16.90
C ASP A 163 -14.40 -3.92 17.21
N HIS A 164 -13.23 -4.45 16.89
CA HIS A 164 -12.85 -5.84 17.17
C HIS A 164 -11.32 -5.97 17.33
N THR A 165 -10.89 -7.10 17.89
CA THR A 165 -9.46 -7.44 18.03
C THR A 165 -8.85 -7.82 16.68
N GLY A 166 -7.52 -7.80 16.60
CA GLY A 166 -6.81 -8.21 15.39
C GLY A 166 -5.31 -8.08 15.53
N HIS A 167 -4.61 -8.17 14.40
CA HIS A 167 -3.17 -7.96 14.32
C HIS A 167 -2.88 -7.01 13.17
N ALA A 168 -1.92 -6.11 13.38
CA ALA A 168 -1.36 -5.28 12.33
C ALA A 168 0.16 -5.37 12.35
N PHE A 169 0.78 -5.36 11.18
CA PHE A 169 2.22 -5.17 11.11
C PHE A 169 2.53 -3.68 11.29
N ARG A 170 3.49 -3.38 12.17
CA ARG A 170 4.10 -2.06 12.22
C ARG A 170 4.67 -1.73 10.83
N PHE A 171 4.64 -0.47 10.43
CA PHE A 171 4.96 -0.09 9.06
C PHE A 171 6.35 -0.56 8.58
N ASP A 172 7.32 -0.69 9.49
CA ASP A 172 8.67 -1.22 9.21
C ASP A 172 8.71 -2.75 9.00
N GLY A 173 7.57 -3.44 9.13
CA GLY A 173 7.43 -4.87 8.92
C GLY A 173 8.06 -5.75 10.01
N VAL A 174 8.70 -5.17 11.01
CA VAL A 174 9.51 -5.91 12.00
C VAL A 174 8.66 -6.59 13.05
N ALA A 175 7.55 -5.97 13.44
CA ALA A 175 6.73 -6.42 14.55
C ALA A 175 5.26 -6.48 14.17
N THR A 176 4.63 -7.58 14.57
CA THR A 176 3.17 -7.68 14.63
C THR A 176 2.70 -7.06 15.95
N LEU A 177 1.75 -6.14 15.85
CA LEU A 177 1.13 -5.46 16.98
C LEU A 177 -0.27 -6.04 17.21
N PRO A 178 -0.58 -6.56 18.41
CA PRO A 178 -1.93 -6.96 18.76
C PRO A 178 -2.81 -5.70 18.89
N LEU A 179 -4.01 -5.78 18.32
CA LEU A 179 -5.01 -4.72 18.37
C LEU A 179 -6.14 -5.11 19.32
N ALA A 180 -6.50 -4.21 20.23
CA ALA A 180 -7.60 -4.40 21.17
C ALA A 180 -8.91 -3.84 20.61
N ALA A 181 -10.05 -4.44 20.96
CA ALA A 181 -11.34 -3.81 20.74
C ALA A 181 -11.57 -2.73 21.81
N LEU A 182 -11.89 -1.51 21.38
CA LEU A 182 -12.16 -0.38 22.28
C LEU A 182 -13.66 -0.13 22.46
N ARG A 183 -14.49 -0.69 21.58
CA ARG A 183 -15.95 -0.66 21.63
C ARG A 183 -16.53 -1.85 20.87
N THR A 184 -17.82 -2.06 21.02
CA THR A 184 -18.58 -2.97 20.15
C THR A 184 -18.94 -2.25 18.86
N GLY A 185 -18.79 -2.92 17.71
CA GLY A 185 -19.16 -2.38 16.41
C GLY A 185 -19.67 -3.46 15.45
N PRO A 186 -19.74 -3.15 14.15
CA PRO A 186 -20.13 -4.11 13.12
C PRO A 186 -19.17 -5.31 13.05
N ALA A 187 -19.59 -6.36 12.34
CA ALA A 187 -18.79 -7.56 12.14
C ALA A 187 -17.44 -7.26 11.48
N ALA A 188 -16.43 -8.07 11.80
CA ALA A 188 -15.14 -8.00 11.15
C ALA A 188 -15.25 -8.39 9.66
N VAL A 189 -14.35 -7.86 8.81
CA VAL A 189 -14.26 -8.25 7.39
C VAL A 189 -14.13 -9.78 7.25
N ALA A 190 -13.31 -10.42 8.08
CA ALA A 190 -13.11 -11.86 8.05
C ALA A 190 -14.41 -12.65 8.29
N GLU A 191 -15.22 -12.24 9.26
CA GLU A 191 -16.50 -12.89 9.55
C GLU A 191 -17.49 -12.77 8.38
N VAL A 192 -17.48 -11.65 7.68
CA VAL A 192 -18.32 -11.43 6.49
C VAL A 192 -17.84 -12.33 5.34
N LEU A 193 -16.54 -12.39 5.08
CA LEU A 193 -15.95 -13.23 4.04
C LEU A 193 -16.19 -14.73 4.31
N GLU A 194 -16.04 -15.19 5.55
CA GLU A 194 -16.34 -16.58 5.93
C GLU A 194 -17.81 -16.96 5.67
N ARG A 195 -18.74 -16.03 5.87
CA ARG A 195 -20.16 -16.26 5.58
C ARG A 195 -20.43 -16.33 4.09
N ILE A 196 -19.74 -15.53 3.29
CA ILE A 196 -19.84 -15.56 1.82
C ILE A 196 -19.31 -16.91 1.31
N GLU A 197 -18.14 -17.33 1.79
CA GLU A 197 -17.50 -18.59 1.38
C GLU A 197 -18.40 -19.81 1.64
N ARG A 198 -19.09 -19.88 2.78
CA ARG A 198 -19.95 -21.02 3.14
C ARG A 198 -21.18 -21.22 2.24
N VAL A 199 -21.54 -20.22 1.43
CA VAL A 199 -22.73 -20.26 0.57
C VAL A 199 -22.37 -20.63 -0.87
N VAL A 200 -21.07 -20.68 -1.20
CA VAL A 200 -20.52 -21.08 -2.50
C VAL A 200 -20.07 -22.54 -2.44
#